data_AF-A0A257JBQ6-F1
#
_entry.id   AF-A0A257JBQ6-F1
#
_cell.length_a   1.000
_cell.length_b   1.000
_cell.length_c   1.000
_cell.angle_alpha   90.00
_cell.angle_beta   90.00
_cell.angle_gamma   90.00
#
_symmetry.space_group_name_H-M   'P 1'
#
loop_
_entity.id
_entity.type
_entity.pdbx_description
1 polymer ?
#
loop_
_entity_poly.entity_id
_entity_poly.type
_entity_poly.pdbx_seq_one_letter_code
_entity_poly.pdbx_strand_id
1 'polypeptide(L)'
;KYQYESQPMVTRKNSYTDWFPSLVAKYQILPELEWQAGVNKGISRPGIDNLTGLWNVNESNFSVSAPNPNLQPEHHKVYQTRLAYYFGSQSPGQVSIAYIQDEATNFIVSRVYSAQEFGVDDPDLQNYTFVSTTNAVALQRYKNIDLNYNQTLGFLPSVYLRGISVGATYSRSYANQRRNNLAPHRATARLGYAYKRFNGS
;
A
#
# COMPACT_ATOMS: atom_id res chain seq x y z
N LYS A 1 -2.48 -39.73 -19.13
CA LYS A 1 -2.12 -38.73 -20.17
C LYS A 1 -2.06 -37.39 -19.47
N TYR A 2 -0.90 -36.74 -19.42
CA TYR A 2 -0.75 -35.51 -18.63
C TYR A 2 -1.47 -34.35 -19.32
N GLN A 3 -2.01 -33.41 -18.56
CA GLN A 3 -2.80 -32.28 -19.07
C GLN A 3 -2.05 -31.42 -20.10
N TYR A 4 -0.71 -31.41 -20.03
CA TYR A 4 0.19 -30.73 -20.97
C TYR A 4 0.26 -31.38 -22.36
N GLU A 5 -0.20 -32.62 -22.53
CA GLU A 5 -0.16 -33.37 -23.79
C GLU A 5 -1.51 -33.35 -24.54
N SER A 6 -2.60 -32.94 -23.89
CA SER A 6 -3.97 -33.03 -24.43
C SER A 6 -4.61 -31.68 -24.77
N GLN A 7 -4.11 -30.56 -24.24
CA GLN A 7 -4.65 -29.23 -24.51
C GLN A 7 -3.70 -28.38 -25.36
N PRO A 8 -4.16 -27.76 -26.46
CA PRO A 8 -3.31 -26.94 -27.31
C PRO A 8 -2.85 -25.68 -26.58
N MET A 9 -1.60 -25.24 -26.85
CA MET A 9 -1.06 -23.99 -26.31
C MET A 9 -1.89 -22.80 -26.81
N VAL A 10 -2.62 -22.14 -25.92
CA VAL A 10 -3.42 -20.95 -26.25
C VAL A 10 -2.59 -19.69 -26.02
N THR A 11 -2.21 -19.02 -27.11
CA THR A 11 -1.56 -17.71 -27.02
C THR A 11 -2.63 -16.62 -26.90
N ARG A 12 -2.60 -15.84 -25.82
CA ARG A 12 -3.48 -14.69 -25.60
C ARG A 12 -2.67 -13.40 -25.70
N LYS A 13 -3.20 -12.40 -26.41
CA LYS A 13 -2.62 -11.07 -26.51
C LYS A 13 -3.62 -10.06 -25.96
N ASN A 14 -3.15 -9.20 -25.06
CA ASN A 14 -3.93 -8.07 -24.56
C ASN A 14 -3.11 -6.79 -24.79
N SER A 15 -3.77 -5.71 -25.19
CA SER A 15 -3.15 -4.41 -25.44
C SER A 15 -4.01 -3.33 -24.81
N TYR A 16 -3.37 -2.42 -24.10
CA TYR A 16 -3.99 -1.26 -23.48
C TYR A 16 -3.04 -0.08 -23.58
N THR A 17 -3.61 1.12 -23.62
CA THR A 17 -2.87 2.37 -23.65
C THR A 17 -3.38 3.21 -22.50
N ASP A 18 -2.47 3.56 -21.59
CA ASP A 18 -2.78 4.34 -20.41
C ASP A 18 -1.97 5.63 -20.40
N TRP A 19 -2.54 6.66 -19.77
CA TRP A 19 -1.90 7.95 -19.58
C TRP A 19 -1.69 8.24 -18.09
N PHE A 20 -0.44 8.55 -17.73
CA PHE A 20 0.01 8.71 -16.34
C PHE A 20 0.51 10.13 -16.05
N PRO A 21 -0.39 11.12 -15.99
CA PRO A 21 0.01 12.46 -15.57
C PRO A 21 0.40 12.45 -14.09
N SER A 22 1.39 13.29 -13.78
CA SER A 22 1.78 13.62 -12.41
C SER A 22 2.00 15.12 -12.29
N LEU A 23 1.59 15.68 -11.17
CA LEU A 23 1.79 17.08 -10.82
C LEU A 23 2.20 17.14 -9.37
N VAL A 24 3.27 17.89 -9.08
CA VAL A 24 3.71 18.18 -7.73
C VAL A 24 3.97 19.67 -7.63
N ALA A 25 3.41 20.30 -6.61
CA ALA A 25 3.64 21.68 -6.26
C ALA A 25 4.33 21.74 -4.90
N LYS A 26 5.33 22.61 -4.82
CA LYS A 26 6.06 22.91 -3.59
C LYS A 26 6.03 24.42 -3.38
N TYR A 27 5.61 24.84 -2.20
CA TYR A 27 5.52 26.24 -1.83
C TYR A 27 6.18 26.48 -0.48
N GLN A 28 7.11 27.41 -0.46
CA GLN A 28 7.79 27.83 0.75
C GLN A 28 7.03 29.01 1.34
N ILE A 29 6.26 28.76 2.39
CA ILE A 29 5.43 29.79 3.06
C ILE A 29 6.34 30.72 3.86
N LEU A 30 7.31 30.16 4.58
CA LEU A 30 8.38 30.84 5.32
C LEU A 30 9.70 30.09 5.06
N PRO A 31 10.88 30.67 5.36
CA PRO A 31 12.15 29.97 5.23
C PRO A 31 12.15 28.60 5.93
N GLU A 32 11.41 28.47 7.03
CA GLU A 32 11.27 27.29 7.86
C GLU A 32 9.94 26.52 7.67
N LEU A 33 8.99 27.05 6.90
CA LEU A 33 7.66 26.46 6.71
C LEU A 33 7.42 26.12 5.24
N GLU A 34 7.27 24.83 4.97
CA GLU A 34 7.13 24.30 3.63
C GLU A 34 5.83 23.51 3.47
N TRP A 35 5.11 23.80 2.39
CA TRP A 35 3.96 23.04 1.95
C TRP A 35 4.26 22.33 0.63
N GLN A 36 3.85 21.07 0.53
CA GLN A 36 3.92 20.26 -0.67
C GLN A 36 2.56 19.64 -0.94
N ALA A 37 2.16 19.59 -2.20
CA ALA A 37 1.01 18.84 -2.65
C ALA A 37 1.31 18.14 -3.97
N GLY A 38 0.74 16.97 -4.18
CA GLY A 38 0.93 16.21 -5.40
C GLY A 38 -0.27 15.34 -5.74
N VAL A 39 -0.45 15.13 -7.03
CA VAL A 39 -1.41 14.17 -7.59
C VAL A 39 -0.74 13.39 -8.70
N ASN A 40 -0.94 12.08 -8.73
CA ASN A 40 -0.42 11.24 -9.80
C ASN A 40 -1.36 10.07 -10.10
N LYS A 41 -1.27 9.56 -11.33
CA LYS A 41 -1.89 8.30 -11.73
C LYS A 41 -0.85 7.21 -11.87
N GLY A 42 -1.23 5.98 -11.53
CA GLY A 42 -0.40 4.80 -11.66
C GLY A 42 -1.21 3.58 -12.09
N ILE A 43 -0.50 2.50 -12.43
CA ILE A 43 -1.05 1.20 -12.81
C ILE A 43 -0.34 0.10 -12.04
N SER A 44 -1.08 -0.94 -11.65
CA SER A 44 -0.53 -2.21 -11.18
C SER A 44 -0.98 -3.32 -12.12
N ARG A 45 -0.02 -4.05 -12.68
CA ARG A 45 -0.31 -5.14 -13.62
C ARG A 45 -0.57 -6.44 -12.86
N PRO A 46 -1.54 -7.26 -13.27
CA PRO A 46 -1.72 -8.59 -12.70
C PRO A 46 -0.45 -9.42 -12.90
N GLY A 47 -0.10 -10.23 -11.89
CA GLY A 47 0.96 -11.23 -12.04
C GLY A 47 0.64 -12.22 -13.16
N ILE A 48 1.67 -12.69 -13.86
CA ILE A 48 1.52 -13.62 -14.99
C ILE A 48 0.81 -14.91 -14.56
N ASP A 49 1.08 -15.38 -13.34
CA ASP A 49 0.45 -16.59 -12.76
C ASP A 49 -1.06 -16.43 -12.51
N ASN A 50 -1.55 -15.19 -12.37
CA ASN A 50 -2.99 -14.92 -12.26
C ASN A 50 -3.66 -14.85 -13.62
N LEU A 51 -2.91 -14.59 -14.70
CA LEU A 51 -3.42 -14.47 -16.08
C LEU A 51 -3.35 -15.80 -16.85
N THR A 52 -2.36 -16.62 -16.51
CA THR A 52 -1.99 -17.82 -17.24
C THR A 52 -1.68 -18.93 -16.25
N GLY A 53 -1.88 -20.18 -16.66
CA GLY A 53 -1.64 -21.33 -15.82
C GLY A 53 -2.71 -22.40 -16.00
N LEU A 54 -2.48 -23.54 -15.37
CA LEU A 54 -3.44 -24.63 -15.27
C LEU A 54 -4.25 -24.49 -13.98
N TRP A 55 -5.36 -25.20 -13.93
CA TRP A 55 -6.09 -25.37 -12.69
C TRP A 55 -5.25 -26.22 -11.75
N ASN A 56 -5.01 -25.70 -10.55
CA ASN A 56 -4.35 -26.45 -9.50
C ASN A 56 -5.43 -27.04 -8.60
N VAL A 57 -5.61 -28.36 -8.67
CA VAL A 57 -6.57 -29.09 -7.83
C VAL A 57 -5.85 -29.56 -6.57
N ASN A 58 -6.36 -29.14 -5.42
CA ASN A 58 -5.91 -29.59 -4.11
C ASN A 58 -6.97 -30.53 -3.53
N GLU A 59 -6.70 -31.83 -3.61
CA GLU A 59 -7.59 -32.89 -3.14
C GLU A 59 -7.70 -32.94 -1.60
N SER A 60 -6.66 -32.50 -0.87
CA SER A 60 -6.68 -32.52 0.60
C SER A 60 -7.59 -31.44 1.19
N ASN A 61 -7.67 -30.28 0.53
CA ASN A 61 -8.47 -29.13 0.97
C ASN A 61 -9.77 -28.96 0.17
N PHE A 62 -10.05 -29.85 -0.78
CA PHE A 62 -11.18 -29.75 -1.72
C PHE A 62 -11.27 -28.36 -2.36
N SER A 63 -10.15 -27.86 -2.89
CA SER A 63 -10.09 -26.55 -3.54
C SER A 63 -9.38 -26.57 -4.88
N VAL A 64 -9.84 -25.74 -5.81
CA VAL A 64 -9.28 -25.59 -7.15
C VAL A 64 -8.87 -24.13 -7.35
N SER A 65 -7.58 -23.89 -7.59
CA SER A 65 -7.10 -22.56 -7.96
C SER A 65 -7.13 -22.41 -9.48
N ALA A 66 -7.86 -21.41 -9.96
CA ALA A 66 -8.04 -21.15 -11.38
C ALA A 66 -7.58 -19.73 -11.75
N PRO A 67 -6.61 -19.57 -12.68
CA PRO A 67 -6.20 -18.26 -13.17
C PRO A 67 -7.31 -17.62 -14.01
N ASN A 68 -7.32 -16.28 -14.05
CA ASN A 68 -8.28 -15.48 -14.79
C ASN A 68 -7.58 -14.64 -15.89
N PRO A 69 -7.67 -15.06 -17.16
CA PRO A 69 -7.03 -14.36 -18.27
C PRO A 69 -7.63 -12.98 -18.58
N ASN A 70 -8.84 -12.71 -18.09
CA ASN A 70 -9.57 -11.47 -18.36
C ASN A 70 -9.27 -10.38 -17.32
N LEU A 71 -8.30 -10.59 -16.42
CA LEU A 71 -7.91 -9.58 -15.44
C LEU A 71 -7.41 -8.33 -16.13
N GLN A 72 -8.00 -7.22 -15.74
CA GLN A 72 -7.55 -5.89 -16.12
C GLN A 72 -6.51 -5.39 -15.12
N PRO A 73 -5.59 -4.51 -15.53
CA PRO A 73 -4.73 -3.80 -14.59
C PRO A 73 -5.51 -2.97 -13.58
N GLU A 74 -4.94 -2.83 -12.39
CA GLU A 74 -5.43 -1.90 -11.37
C GLU A 74 -4.99 -0.49 -11.73
N HIS A 75 -5.86 0.49 -11.55
CA HIS A 75 -5.50 1.89 -11.74
C HIS A 75 -5.58 2.63 -10.43
N HIS A 76 -4.53 3.39 -10.13
CA HIS A 76 -4.37 4.13 -8.88
C HIS A 76 -4.38 5.63 -9.15
N LYS A 77 -5.10 6.38 -8.33
CA LYS A 77 -5.03 7.83 -8.26
C LYS A 77 -4.62 8.21 -6.86
N VAL A 78 -3.42 8.77 -6.76
CA VAL A 78 -2.82 9.12 -5.46
C VAL A 78 -2.84 10.63 -5.31
N TYR A 79 -3.36 11.08 -4.18
CA TYR A 79 -3.31 12.46 -3.73
C TYR A 79 -2.45 12.52 -2.48
N GLN A 80 -1.50 13.44 -2.44
CA GLN A 80 -0.61 13.62 -1.30
C GLN A 80 -0.47 15.09 -0.96
N THR A 81 -0.44 15.41 0.32
CA THR A 81 -0.12 16.76 0.81
C THR A 81 0.69 16.64 2.09
N ARG A 82 1.64 17.55 2.26
CA ARG A 82 2.51 17.61 3.43
C ARG A 82 2.75 19.06 3.82
N LEU A 83 2.68 19.33 5.11
CA LEU A 83 3.12 20.58 5.71
C LEU A 83 4.24 20.25 6.70
N ALA A 84 5.38 20.90 6.54
CA ALA A 84 6.55 20.69 7.39
C ALA A 84 7.08 22.03 7.90
N TYR A 85 7.32 22.10 9.20
CA TYR A 85 7.95 23.22 9.88
C TYR A 85 9.28 22.77 10.47
N TYR A 86 10.34 23.51 10.20
CA TYR A 86 11.70 23.23 10.64
C TYR A 86 12.08 24.14 11.80
N PHE A 87 12.62 23.58 12.87
CA PHE A 87 13.03 24.37 14.03
C PHE A 87 14.40 25.01 13.81
N GLY A 88 14.58 26.20 14.37
CA GLY A 88 15.80 27.01 14.22
C GLY A 88 17.04 26.41 14.89
N SER A 89 18.17 27.09 14.70
CA SER A 89 19.52 26.63 15.05
C SER A 89 19.74 26.25 16.53
N GLN A 90 19.04 26.91 17.47
CA GLN A 90 19.21 26.61 18.89
C GLN A 90 18.58 25.27 19.31
N SER A 91 17.62 24.75 18.56
CA SER A 91 16.95 23.48 18.86
C SER A 91 16.50 22.80 17.57
N PRO A 92 17.47 22.20 16.84
CA PRO A 92 17.22 21.68 15.52
C PRO A 92 16.20 20.54 15.58
N GLY A 93 15.35 20.50 14.57
CA GLY A 93 14.31 19.50 14.44
C GLY A 93 13.24 19.89 13.44
N GLN A 94 12.15 19.16 13.45
CA GLN A 94 10.99 19.42 12.61
C GLN A 94 9.70 18.92 13.24
N VAL A 95 8.60 19.53 12.84
CA VAL A 95 7.27 18.96 12.95
C VAL A 95 6.65 18.90 11.56
N SER A 96 6.01 17.80 11.22
CA SER A 96 5.29 17.71 9.94
C SER A 96 4.03 16.88 10.06
N ILE A 97 3.06 17.25 9.23
CA ILE A 97 1.84 16.50 9.00
C ILE A 97 1.78 16.14 7.51
N ALA A 98 1.50 14.89 7.21
CA ALA A 98 1.27 14.41 5.86
C ALA A 98 -0.08 13.71 5.77
N TYR A 99 -0.72 13.85 4.61
CA TYR A 99 -1.93 13.14 4.25
C TYR A 99 -1.73 12.50 2.88
N ILE A 100 -2.08 11.22 2.78
CA ILE A 100 -2.08 10.48 1.52
C ILE A 100 -3.45 9.82 1.36
N GLN A 101 -4.01 9.92 0.15
CA GLN A 101 -5.18 9.18 -0.27
C GLN A 101 -4.89 8.45 -1.58
N ASP A 102 -5.01 7.14 -1.58
CA ASP A 102 -4.96 6.30 -2.78
C ASP A 102 -6.36 5.79 -3.11
N GLU A 103 -6.77 5.97 -4.37
CA GLU A 103 -7.99 5.45 -4.94
C GLU A 103 -7.66 4.44 -6.04
N ALA A 104 -7.95 3.17 -5.77
CA ALA A 104 -7.71 2.06 -6.67
C ALA A 104 -9.03 1.58 -7.30
N THR A 105 -9.08 1.60 -8.64
CA THR A 105 -10.14 0.95 -9.44
C THR A 105 -9.61 -0.33 -10.05
N ASN A 106 -10.51 -1.29 -10.34
CA ASN A 106 -10.15 -2.63 -10.84
C ASN A 106 -9.21 -3.40 -9.89
N PHE A 107 -9.26 -3.11 -8.59
CA PHE A 107 -8.40 -3.75 -7.60
C PHE A 107 -8.56 -5.27 -7.63
N ILE A 108 -7.47 -6.02 -7.75
CA ILE A 108 -7.48 -7.47 -7.91
C ILE A 108 -7.68 -8.09 -6.54
N VAL A 109 -8.73 -8.90 -6.42
CA VAL A 109 -9.08 -9.62 -5.20
C VAL A 109 -9.25 -11.10 -5.50
N SER A 110 -8.80 -11.94 -4.58
CA SER A 110 -9.12 -13.36 -4.61
C SER A 110 -10.55 -13.56 -4.12
N ARG A 111 -11.35 -14.28 -4.90
CA ARG A 111 -12.70 -14.72 -4.54
C ARG A 111 -12.77 -16.23 -4.53
N VAL A 112 -13.65 -16.73 -3.68
CA VAL A 112 -14.01 -18.15 -3.59
C VAL A 112 -15.40 -18.28 -4.20
N TYR A 113 -15.58 -19.26 -5.06
CA TYR A 113 -16.80 -19.60 -5.78
C TYR A 113 -17.17 -21.06 -5.47
N SER A 114 -18.46 -21.39 -5.51
CA SER A 114 -18.88 -22.79 -5.67
C SER A 114 -18.57 -23.29 -7.08
N ALA A 115 -18.61 -24.62 -7.28
CA ALA A 115 -18.47 -25.21 -8.61
C ALA A 115 -19.51 -24.66 -9.60
N GLN A 116 -20.76 -24.51 -9.15
CA GLN A 116 -21.85 -24.00 -9.99
C GLN A 116 -21.67 -22.52 -10.33
N GLU A 117 -21.25 -21.70 -9.37
CA GLU A 117 -20.97 -20.27 -9.60
C GLU A 117 -19.78 -20.05 -10.55
N PHE A 118 -18.80 -20.96 -10.51
CA PHE A 118 -17.65 -20.92 -11.41
C PHE A 118 -17.98 -21.48 -12.81
N GLY A 119 -19.15 -22.12 -12.99
CA GLY A 119 -19.60 -22.70 -14.26
C GLY A 119 -18.99 -24.07 -14.55
N VAL A 120 -18.72 -24.87 -13.51
CA VAL A 120 -18.20 -26.23 -13.63
C VAL A 120 -19.32 -27.23 -13.39
N ASP A 121 -19.66 -27.97 -14.45
CA ASP A 121 -20.68 -29.02 -14.43
C ASP A 121 -20.11 -30.43 -14.17
N ASP A 122 -18.80 -30.54 -13.94
CA ASP A 122 -18.13 -31.80 -13.67
C ASP A 122 -18.60 -32.38 -12.31
N PRO A 123 -19.20 -33.58 -12.26
CA PRO A 123 -19.67 -34.22 -11.04
C PRO A 123 -18.57 -34.39 -9.98
N ASP A 124 -17.33 -34.63 -10.40
CA ASP A 124 -16.22 -34.95 -9.50
C ASP A 124 -15.73 -33.70 -8.74
N LEU A 125 -16.00 -32.51 -9.28
CA LEU A 125 -15.59 -31.21 -8.72
C LEU A 125 -16.74 -30.44 -8.05
N GLN A 126 -17.97 -30.99 -8.01
CA GLN A 126 -19.13 -30.30 -7.43
C GLN A 126 -18.95 -29.93 -5.94
N ASN A 127 -18.17 -30.74 -5.22
CA ASN A 127 -17.88 -30.53 -3.79
C ASN A 127 -16.65 -29.64 -3.54
N TYR A 128 -15.99 -29.17 -4.60
CA TYR A 128 -14.79 -28.34 -4.49
C TYR A 128 -15.14 -26.85 -4.46
N THR A 129 -14.28 -26.09 -3.80
CA THR A 129 -14.31 -24.62 -3.82
C THR A 129 -13.33 -24.09 -4.86
N PHE A 130 -13.78 -23.14 -5.69
CA PHE A 130 -12.97 -22.55 -6.74
C PHE A 130 -12.42 -21.21 -6.28
N VAL A 131 -11.10 -21.06 -6.27
CA VAL A 131 -10.42 -19.82 -5.91
C VAL A 131 -9.89 -19.19 -7.18
N SER A 132 -10.34 -17.97 -7.48
CA SER A 132 -9.85 -17.22 -8.63
C SER A 132 -9.70 -15.74 -8.31
N THR A 133 -8.80 -15.08 -9.02
CA THR A 133 -8.59 -13.64 -8.90
C THR A 133 -9.52 -12.89 -9.86
N THR A 134 -10.14 -11.82 -9.38
CA THR A 134 -11.04 -10.99 -10.19
C THR A 134 -10.85 -9.51 -9.87
N ASN A 135 -11.21 -8.65 -10.81
CA ASN A 135 -11.25 -7.21 -10.57
C ASN A 135 -12.47 -6.88 -9.68
N ALA A 136 -12.23 -6.19 -8.57
CA ALA A 136 -13.27 -5.72 -7.70
C ALA A 136 -14.09 -4.61 -8.37
N VAL A 137 -15.42 -4.68 -8.23
CA VAL A 137 -16.37 -3.68 -8.74
C VAL A 137 -16.34 -2.41 -7.88
N ALA A 138 -16.14 -2.57 -6.57
CA ALA A 138 -16.05 -1.45 -5.66
C ALA A 138 -14.74 -0.66 -5.86
N LEU A 139 -14.79 0.65 -5.65
CA LEU A 139 -13.61 1.50 -5.56
C LEU A 139 -12.90 1.25 -4.22
N GLN A 140 -11.60 0.98 -4.24
CA GLN A 140 -10.80 0.78 -3.02
C GLN A 140 -10.12 2.09 -2.66
N ARG A 141 -10.39 2.60 -1.47
CA ARG A 141 -9.85 3.87 -0.98
C ARG A 141 -9.04 3.65 0.29
N TYR A 142 -7.78 4.04 0.24
CA TYR A 142 -6.87 4.06 1.36
C TYR A 142 -6.53 5.49 1.73
N LYS A 143 -6.58 5.80 3.03
CA LYS A 143 -6.22 7.12 3.57
C LYS A 143 -5.21 6.91 4.69
N ASN A 144 -4.20 7.77 4.75
CA ASN A 144 -3.26 7.81 5.84
C ASN A 144 -2.98 9.25 6.26
N ILE A 145 -2.98 9.50 7.56
CA ILE A 145 -2.48 10.75 8.15
C ILE A 145 -1.26 10.39 8.98
N ASP A 146 -0.14 11.05 8.72
CA ASP A 146 1.10 10.89 9.47
C ASP A 146 1.48 12.21 10.15
N LEU A 147 1.65 12.15 11.46
CA LEU A 147 2.25 13.21 12.27
C LEU A 147 3.66 12.77 12.64
N ASN A 148 4.63 13.65 12.42
CA ASN A 148 6.02 13.41 12.73
C ASN A 148 6.58 14.60 13.50
N TYR A 149 7.19 14.33 14.65
CA TYR A 149 7.85 15.30 15.49
C TYR A 149 9.24 14.82 15.84
N ASN A 150 10.23 15.70 15.74
CA ASN A 150 11.61 15.43 16.11
C ASN A 150 12.26 16.73 16.56
N GLN A 151 12.86 16.75 17.75
CA GLN A 151 13.58 17.92 18.22
C GLN A 151 14.72 17.53 19.15
N THR A 152 15.86 18.20 18.99
CA THR A 152 16.91 18.25 20.00
C THR A 152 16.70 19.46 20.91
N LEU A 153 16.65 19.25 22.22
CA LEU A 153 16.33 20.26 23.24
C LEU A 153 17.52 21.16 23.58
N GLY A 154 18.12 21.78 22.56
CA GLY A 154 19.29 22.65 22.72
C GLY A 154 19.01 23.99 23.43
N PHE A 155 17.72 24.34 23.62
CA PHE A 155 17.28 25.51 24.38
C PHE A 155 17.47 25.36 25.91
N LEU A 156 17.77 24.15 26.39
CA LEU A 156 17.85 23.90 27.83
C LEU A 156 19.06 24.64 28.45
N PRO A 157 18.91 25.26 29.64
CA PRO A 157 19.94 26.12 30.23
C PRO A 157 21.25 25.38 30.50
N SER A 158 21.13 24.12 30.95
CA SER A 158 22.24 23.27 31.37
C SER A 158 22.92 22.57 30.19
N VAL A 159 24.25 22.61 30.14
CA VAL A 159 25.09 21.93 29.13
C VAL A 159 24.83 20.42 29.10
N TYR A 160 24.48 19.82 30.25
CA TYR A 160 24.15 18.40 30.35
C TYR A 160 22.84 18.07 29.62
N LEU A 161 21.86 18.98 29.61
CA LEU A 161 20.52 18.70 29.08
C LEU A 161 20.36 19.02 27.59
N ARG A 162 21.28 19.80 27.00
CA ARG A 162 21.22 20.23 25.59
C ARG A 162 21.35 19.11 24.56
N GLY A 163 21.78 17.91 24.99
CA GLY A 163 21.88 16.73 24.14
C GLY A 163 20.68 15.80 24.18
N ILE A 164 19.61 16.16 24.90
CA ILE A 164 18.36 15.40 24.88
C ILE A 164 17.70 15.57 23.52
N SER A 165 17.33 14.47 22.87
CA SER A 165 16.54 14.47 21.65
C SER A 165 15.26 13.68 21.86
N VAL A 166 14.15 14.22 21.37
CA VAL A 166 12.84 13.58 21.44
C VAL A 166 12.33 13.40 20.03
N GLY A 167 11.67 12.29 19.77
CA GLY A 167 10.87 12.15 18.56
C GLY A 167 9.62 11.34 18.82
N ALA A 168 8.59 11.64 18.05
CA ALA A 168 7.35 10.91 18.06
C ALA A 168 6.81 10.83 16.64
N THR A 169 6.25 9.68 16.29
CA THR A 169 5.49 9.51 15.05
C THR A 169 4.14 8.89 15.38
N TYR A 170 3.11 9.42 14.74
CA TYR A 170 1.75 8.90 14.85
C TYR A 170 1.16 8.77 13.45
N SER A 171 0.72 7.56 13.12
CA SER A 171 0.08 7.25 11.85
C SER A 171 -1.34 6.78 12.10
N ARG A 172 -2.30 7.33 11.37
CA ARG A 172 -3.69 6.87 11.35
C ARG A 172 -4.08 6.45 9.95
N SER A 173 -4.33 5.16 9.79
CA SER A 173 -4.68 4.55 8.52
C SER A 173 -6.15 4.15 8.47
N TYR A 174 -6.79 4.38 7.34
CA TYR A 174 -8.17 4.02 7.08
C TYR A 174 -8.29 3.38 5.70
N ALA A 175 -9.06 2.30 5.62
CA ALA A 175 -9.44 1.66 4.37
C ALA A 175 -10.96 1.51 4.34
N ASN A 176 -11.58 1.76 3.20
CA ASN A 176 -13.03 1.58 3.05
C ASN A 176 -13.45 0.11 2.96
N GLN A 177 -12.55 -0.76 2.48
CA GLN A 177 -12.72 -2.21 2.45
C GLN A 177 -11.89 -2.86 3.56
N ARG A 178 -12.39 -3.99 4.08
CA ARG A 178 -11.68 -4.76 5.10
C ARG A 178 -10.36 -5.27 4.53
N ARG A 179 -9.25 -4.79 5.08
CA ARG A 179 -7.89 -5.22 4.71
C ARG A 179 -7.25 -5.92 5.90
N ASN A 180 -6.71 -7.10 5.67
CA ASN A 180 -5.96 -7.81 6.70
C ASN A 180 -4.65 -7.04 7.01
N ASN A 181 -4.21 -7.07 8.27
CA ASN A 181 -2.98 -6.40 8.74
C ASN A 181 -2.94 -4.87 8.59
N LEU A 182 -4.10 -4.20 8.51
CA LEU A 182 -4.14 -2.74 8.64
C LEU A 182 -4.13 -2.35 10.12
N ALA A 183 -3.04 -1.75 10.60
CA ALA A 183 -3.02 -1.11 11.92
C ALA A 183 -3.70 0.26 11.82
N PRO A 184 -4.90 0.47 12.40
CA PRO A 184 -5.63 1.73 12.23
C PRO A 184 -4.92 2.91 12.91
N HIS A 185 -4.20 2.61 13.99
CA HIS A 185 -3.40 3.56 14.73
C HIS A 185 -2.03 2.94 15.02
N ARG A 186 -0.97 3.70 14.75
CA ARG A 186 0.40 3.34 15.12
C ARG A 186 1.07 4.56 15.72
N ALA A 187 1.66 4.40 16.89
CA ALA A 187 2.45 5.43 17.54
C ALA A 187 3.84 4.87 17.88
N THR A 188 4.88 5.66 17.66
CA THR A 188 6.23 5.37 18.13
C THR A 188 6.83 6.61 18.75
N ALA A 189 7.63 6.43 19.79
CA ALA A 189 8.34 7.51 20.46
C ALA A 189 9.81 7.10 20.66
N ARG A 190 10.69 8.10 20.68
CA ARG A 190 12.13 7.93 20.92
C ARG A 190 12.62 9.02 21.88
N LEU A 191 13.54 8.66 22.75
CA LEU A 191 14.22 9.56 23.67
C LEU A 191 15.73 9.27 23.61
N GLY A 192 16.50 10.18 23.04
CA GLY A 192 17.95 10.08 22.97
C GLY A 192 18.65 11.08 23.89
N TYR A 193 19.88 10.74 24.28
CA TYR A 193 20.75 11.60 25.07
C TYR A 193 22.19 11.52 24.56
N ALA A 194 22.76 12.67 24.22
CA ALA A 194 24.15 12.80 23.80
C ALA A 194 24.93 13.75 24.71
N TYR A 195 26.03 13.30 25.28
CA TYR A 195 26.93 14.17 26.06
C TYR A 195 28.40 13.76 25.87
N LYS A 196 29.21 14.66 25.30
CA LYS A 196 30.62 14.41 24.95
C LYS A 196 30.75 13.13 24.08
N ARG A 197 31.38 12.08 24.61
CA ARG A 197 31.58 10.78 23.94
C ARG A 197 30.43 9.79 24.20
N PHE A 198 29.49 10.12 25.08
CA PHE A 198 28.35 9.28 25.40
C PHE A 198 27.19 9.59 24.46
N ASN A 199 26.59 8.56 23.87
CA ASN A 199 25.38 8.65 23.07
C ASN A 199 24.51 7.41 23.37
N GLY A 200 23.25 7.62 23.70
CA GLY A 200 22.26 6.57 23.94
C GLY A 200 20.88 6.99 23.43
N SER A 201 20.04 6.02 23.07
CA SER A 201 18.70 6.21 22.50
C SER A 201 17.73 5.12 22.92
#